data_AF-A0A7C8CMT8-F1
#
_entry.id   AF-A0A7C8CMT8-F1
#
_cell.length_a   1.000
_cell.length_b   1.000
_cell.length_c   1.000
_cell.angle_alpha   90.00
_cell.angle_beta   90.00
_cell.angle_gamma   90.00
#
_symmetry.space_group_name_H-M   'P 1'
#
loop_
_entity.id
_entity.type
_entity.pdbx_description
1 polymer ?
#
loop_
_entity_poly.entity_id
_entity_poly.type
_entity_poly.pdbx_seq_one_letter_code
_entity_poly.pdbx_strand_id
1 'polypeptide(L)'
;MAGGVPDISMINAKGEIVYRSQGWRDDRDPPLLRMYLARIAGERIPMLLSKKGYAGNDVCAVCHASQNASWQLTRHATAYNTLVTHGEERDGECVSCHVVGFDEPGGFSLDSPKPYLENVGCENCHGRGGPHLSPDFLADGGYPSACAQCHDNKHSLGFDFATFLPNVSHAS
;
A
#
# COMPACT_ATOMS: atom_id res chain seq x y z
N MET A 1 -26.02 18.75 7.55
CA MET A 1 -25.87 17.85 8.71
C MET A 1 -24.44 17.32 8.68
N ALA A 2 -23.61 17.62 9.68
CA ALA A 2 -22.28 17.05 9.76
C ALA A 2 -22.41 15.61 10.27
N GLY A 3 -22.57 14.65 9.36
CA GLY A 3 -22.44 13.24 9.70
C GLY A 3 -20.99 13.00 10.11
N GLY A 4 -20.77 12.54 11.35
CA GLY A 4 -19.42 12.21 11.82
C GLY A 4 -18.77 11.16 10.92
N VAL A 5 -17.48 11.29 10.69
CA VAL A 5 -16.68 10.27 10.02
C VAL A 5 -16.68 9.02 10.93
N PRO A 6 -17.21 7.86 10.48
CA PRO A 6 -17.30 6.69 11.34
C PRO A 6 -15.90 6.16 11.68
N ASP A 7 -15.71 5.76 12.94
CA ASP A 7 -14.52 5.01 13.36
C ASP A 7 -14.93 3.55 13.55
N ILE A 8 -14.37 2.66 12.74
CA ILE A 8 -14.71 1.25 12.69
C ILE A 8 -13.51 0.46 13.18
N SER A 9 -13.69 -0.26 14.28
CA SER A 9 -12.68 -1.17 14.82
C SER A 9 -13.17 -2.60 14.78
N MET A 10 -12.31 -3.53 14.36
CA MET A 10 -12.59 -4.96 14.40
C MET A 10 -11.74 -5.61 15.49
N ILE A 11 -12.41 -6.29 16.41
CA ILE A 11 -11.80 -6.89 17.60
C ILE A 11 -11.98 -8.39 17.51
N ASN A 12 -10.89 -9.15 17.64
CA ASN A 12 -10.96 -10.61 17.63
C ASN A 12 -11.42 -11.17 18.99
N ALA A 13 -11.63 -12.49 19.06
CA ALA A 13 -12.07 -13.15 20.30
C ALA A 13 -11.09 -13.02 21.49
N LYS A 14 -9.83 -12.61 21.25
CA LYS A 14 -8.83 -12.33 22.29
C LYS A 14 -8.88 -10.89 22.80
N GLY A 15 -9.75 -10.04 22.24
CA GLY A 15 -9.82 -8.62 22.59
C GLY A 15 -8.80 -7.75 21.84
N GLU A 16 -8.12 -8.28 20.84
CA GLU A 16 -7.11 -7.54 20.06
C GLU A 16 -7.80 -6.79 18.90
N ILE A 17 -7.48 -5.51 18.74
CA ILE A 17 -7.88 -4.74 17.55
C ILE A 17 -7.05 -5.25 16.37
N VAL A 18 -7.70 -5.91 15.41
CA VAL A 18 -7.03 -6.46 14.22
C VAL A 18 -7.15 -5.57 12.98
N TYR A 19 -8.05 -4.59 13.01
CA TYR A 19 -8.25 -3.59 11.97
C TYR A 19 -8.92 -2.35 12.55
N ARG A 20 -8.53 -1.18 12.06
CA ARG A 20 -9.20 0.09 12.34
C ARG A 20 -9.30 0.90 11.04
N SER A 21 -10.47 1.48 10.79
CA SER A 21 -10.71 2.43 9.71
C SER A 21 -11.34 3.70 10.25
N GLN A 22 -10.92 4.84 9.71
CA GLN A 22 -11.61 6.11 9.88
C GLN A 22 -12.23 6.48 8.54
N GLY A 23 -13.56 6.56 8.52
CA GLY A 23 -14.35 6.77 7.31
C GLY A 23 -14.96 5.48 6.78
N TRP A 24 -15.83 5.67 5.79
CA TRP A 24 -16.48 4.57 5.08
C TRP A 24 -16.57 4.87 3.59
N ARG A 25 -16.13 3.91 2.79
CA ARG A 25 -16.10 3.91 1.34
C ARG A 25 -16.87 2.71 0.81
N ASP A 26 -18.06 2.96 0.29
CA ASP A 26 -18.96 1.91 -0.22
C ASP A 26 -18.33 1.06 -1.33
N ASP A 27 -17.38 1.62 -2.08
CA ASP A 27 -16.67 0.95 -3.17
C ASP A 27 -15.59 -0.04 -2.67
N ARG A 28 -15.19 0.02 -1.40
CA ARG A 28 -13.95 -0.59 -0.93
C ARG A 28 -14.01 -1.26 0.44
N ASP A 29 -14.67 -0.63 1.40
CA ASP A 29 -14.67 -1.11 2.78
C ASP A 29 -15.54 -2.37 2.97
N PRO A 30 -16.68 -2.58 2.28
CA PRO A 30 -17.43 -3.83 2.40
C PRO A 30 -16.61 -5.10 2.07
N PRO A 31 -15.87 -5.20 0.94
CA PRO A 31 -15.04 -6.37 0.69
C PRO A 31 -13.88 -6.48 1.70
N LEU A 32 -13.24 -5.38 2.10
CA LEU A 32 -12.16 -5.42 3.10
C LEU A 32 -12.63 -5.94 4.46
N LEU A 33 -13.77 -5.43 4.96
CA LEU A 33 -14.38 -5.94 6.20
C LEU A 33 -14.72 -7.43 6.08
N ARG A 34 -15.24 -7.89 4.93
CA ARG A 34 -15.49 -9.32 4.71
C ARG A 34 -14.22 -10.16 4.86
N MET A 35 -13.09 -9.69 4.36
CA MET A 35 -11.82 -10.39 4.48
C MET A 35 -11.36 -10.46 5.94
N TYR A 36 -11.45 -9.37 6.69
CA TYR A 36 -11.12 -9.37 8.12
C TYR A 36 -12.09 -10.20 8.96
N LEU A 37 -13.40 -10.19 8.65
CA LEU A 37 -14.38 -11.03 9.34
C LEU A 37 -14.06 -12.50 9.14
N ALA A 38 -13.74 -12.92 7.90
CA ALA A 38 -13.31 -14.28 7.63
C ALA A 38 -12.04 -14.64 8.41
N ARG A 39 -11.06 -13.74 8.47
CA ARG A 39 -9.83 -13.91 9.27
C ARG A 39 -10.13 -14.11 10.75
N ILE A 40 -10.98 -13.26 11.33
CA ILE A 40 -11.34 -13.32 12.75
C ILE A 40 -12.12 -14.60 13.07
N ALA A 41 -13.01 -15.01 12.18
CA ALA A 41 -13.80 -16.23 12.32
C ALA A 41 -12.98 -17.52 12.13
N GLY A 42 -11.72 -17.42 11.69
CA GLY A 42 -10.91 -18.59 11.33
C GLY A 42 -11.38 -19.28 10.05
N GLU A 43 -12.15 -18.57 9.23
CA GLU A 43 -12.69 -19.06 7.96
C GLU A 43 -11.71 -18.82 6.81
N ARG A 44 -11.98 -19.47 5.66
CA ARG A 44 -11.23 -19.18 4.44
C ARG A 44 -11.42 -17.72 4.05
N ILE A 45 -10.33 -16.96 4.07
CA ILE A 45 -10.31 -15.54 3.66
C ILE A 45 -10.50 -15.46 2.14
N PRO A 46 -11.56 -14.83 1.62
CA PRO A 46 -11.69 -14.58 0.19
C PRO A 46 -10.65 -13.52 -0.23
N MET A 47 -9.87 -13.79 -1.27
CA MET A 47 -8.86 -12.85 -1.75
C MET A 47 -9.50 -11.79 -2.66
N LEU A 48 -10.09 -10.76 -2.06
CA LEU A 48 -10.88 -9.73 -2.77
C LEU A 48 -10.00 -8.56 -3.24
N LEU A 49 -9.03 -8.84 -4.11
CA LEU A 49 -8.16 -7.83 -4.72
C LEU A 49 -8.90 -7.02 -5.79
N SER A 50 -8.45 -5.78 -6.03
CA SER A 50 -8.94 -4.95 -7.12
C SER A 50 -8.53 -5.55 -8.48
N LYS A 51 -9.52 -5.93 -9.30
CA LYS A 51 -9.26 -6.51 -10.63
C LYS A 51 -8.81 -5.49 -11.68
N LYS A 52 -9.18 -4.22 -11.50
CA LYS A 52 -9.01 -3.13 -12.48
C LYS A 52 -8.17 -1.96 -11.95
N GLY A 53 -7.56 -2.12 -10.79
CA GLY A 53 -6.77 -1.08 -10.14
C GLY A 53 -5.96 -1.68 -9.00
N TYR A 54 -5.52 -0.82 -8.09
CA TYR A 54 -4.68 -1.18 -6.96
C TYR A 54 -5.52 -1.50 -5.73
N ALA A 55 -5.06 -2.46 -4.94
CA ALA A 55 -5.78 -2.92 -3.75
C ALA A 55 -5.50 -2.02 -2.53
N GLY A 56 -4.26 -1.54 -2.38
CA GLY A 56 -3.76 -0.89 -1.18
C GLY A 56 -3.25 -1.87 -0.12
N ASN A 57 -2.41 -1.36 0.77
CA ASN A 57 -1.63 -2.19 1.71
C ASN A 57 -2.48 -2.86 2.79
N ASP A 58 -3.58 -2.25 3.20
CA ASP A 58 -4.54 -2.79 4.17
C ASP A 58 -5.26 -4.07 3.67
N VAL A 59 -5.50 -4.20 2.37
CA VAL A 59 -6.01 -5.46 1.77
C VAL A 59 -4.94 -6.54 1.85
N CYS A 60 -3.68 -6.19 1.56
CA CYS A 60 -2.55 -7.11 1.71
C CYS A 60 -2.36 -7.54 3.17
N ALA A 61 -2.50 -6.60 4.11
CA ALA A 61 -2.32 -6.79 5.55
C ALA A 61 -3.30 -7.79 6.18
N VAL A 62 -4.43 -8.09 5.51
CA VAL A 62 -5.35 -9.12 5.98
C VAL A 62 -4.65 -10.48 6.08
N CYS A 63 -3.84 -10.84 5.08
CA CYS A 63 -3.11 -12.12 5.06
C CYS A 63 -1.63 -11.94 5.42
N HIS A 64 -1.01 -10.82 5.05
CA HIS A 64 0.41 -10.52 5.22
C HIS A 64 0.67 -9.54 6.37
N ALA A 65 0.14 -9.86 7.55
CA ALA A 65 0.16 -8.94 8.69
C ALA A 65 1.58 -8.61 9.19
N SER A 66 2.49 -9.60 9.23
CA SER A 66 3.87 -9.36 9.67
C SER A 66 4.67 -8.53 8.66
N GLN A 67 4.48 -8.77 7.36
CA GLN A 67 5.12 -7.97 6.31
C GLN A 67 4.60 -6.54 6.32
N ASN A 68 3.28 -6.34 6.48
CA ASN A 68 2.70 -5.01 6.62
C ASN A 68 3.23 -4.30 7.87
N ALA A 69 3.35 -4.99 9.01
CA ALA A 69 3.93 -4.42 10.22
C ALA A 69 5.39 -3.99 10.03
N SER A 70 6.19 -4.78 9.29
CA SER A 70 7.55 -4.40 8.91
C SER A 70 7.55 -3.16 8.00
N TRP A 71 6.72 -3.17 6.95
CA TRP A 71 6.58 -2.05 6.01
C TRP A 71 6.22 -0.74 6.71
N GLN A 72 5.31 -0.76 7.69
CA GLN A 72 4.91 0.42 8.47
C GLN A 72 6.06 1.12 9.19
N LEU A 73 7.18 0.42 9.44
CA LEU A 73 8.37 0.98 10.10
C LEU A 73 9.37 1.60 9.09
N THR A 74 9.08 1.53 7.80
CA THR A 74 9.96 2.02 6.74
C THR A 74 9.65 3.47 6.36
N ARG A 75 10.63 4.15 5.74
CA ARG A 75 10.40 5.48 5.14
C ARG A 75 9.37 5.44 4.01
N HIS A 76 9.27 4.33 3.30
CA HIS A 76 8.27 4.13 2.26
C HIS A 76 6.84 4.30 2.78
N ALA A 77 6.54 3.88 4.01
CA ALA A 77 5.22 4.02 4.62
C ALA A 77 4.82 5.45 4.98
N THR A 78 5.75 6.41 4.90
CA THR A 78 5.49 7.83 5.19
C THR A 78 5.88 8.74 4.02
N ALA A 79 6.12 8.16 2.84
CA ALA A 79 6.63 8.89 1.68
C ALA A 79 5.72 10.05 1.26
N TYR A 80 4.40 9.87 1.20
CA TYR A 80 3.53 10.98 0.75
C TYR A 80 3.51 12.14 1.76
N ASN A 81 3.62 11.84 3.06
CA ASN A 81 3.68 12.86 4.10
C ASN A 81 4.90 13.78 3.97
N THR A 82 6.01 13.30 3.41
CA THR A 82 7.18 14.17 3.16
C THR A 82 6.88 15.22 2.10
N LEU A 83 6.05 14.90 1.09
CA LEU A 83 5.60 15.86 0.09
C LEU A 83 4.72 16.93 0.72
N VAL A 84 3.72 16.53 1.51
CA VAL A 84 2.83 17.46 2.22
C VAL A 84 3.61 18.40 3.13
N THR A 85 4.63 17.89 3.82
CA THR A 85 5.48 18.70 4.71
C THR A 85 6.33 19.72 3.94
N HIS A 86 6.66 19.44 2.68
CA HIS A 86 7.45 20.32 1.83
C HIS A 86 6.60 21.17 0.86
N GLY A 87 5.28 20.95 0.79
CA GLY A 87 4.38 21.63 -0.14
C GLY A 87 4.47 21.12 -1.58
N GLU A 88 4.92 19.88 -1.77
CA GLU A 88 5.16 19.24 -3.07
C GLU A 88 4.10 18.17 -3.40
N GLU A 89 3.01 18.07 -2.63
CA GLU A 89 1.98 17.04 -2.79
C GLU A 89 1.14 17.16 -4.07
N ARG A 90 1.37 18.24 -4.83
CA ARG A 90 0.76 18.54 -6.13
C ARG A 90 1.75 18.54 -7.29
N ASP A 91 3.04 18.34 -7.03
CA ASP A 91 4.03 18.17 -8.09
C ASP A 91 3.99 16.74 -8.61
N GLY A 92 3.55 16.55 -9.85
CA GLY A 92 3.48 15.24 -10.48
C GLY A 92 4.84 14.53 -10.57
N GLU A 93 5.95 15.28 -10.67
CA GLU A 93 7.29 14.70 -10.65
C GLU A 93 7.57 14.04 -9.29
N CYS A 94 7.26 14.72 -8.19
CA CYS A 94 7.45 14.18 -6.84
C CYS A 94 6.44 13.07 -6.50
N VAL A 95 5.16 13.29 -6.85
CA VAL A 95 4.07 12.36 -6.54
C VAL A 95 4.30 11.02 -7.22
N SER A 96 4.86 10.99 -8.44
CA SER A 96 5.13 9.76 -9.20
C SER A 96 5.88 8.68 -8.42
N CYS A 97 6.76 9.09 -7.50
CA CYS A 97 7.61 8.19 -6.71
C CYS A 97 7.11 7.99 -5.27
N HIS A 98 6.06 8.70 -4.84
CA HIS A 98 5.60 8.75 -3.44
C HIS A 98 4.20 8.15 -3.23
N VAL A 99 3.63 7.55 -4.27
CA VAL A 99 2.30 6.90 -4.24
C VAL A 99 2.32 5.58 -5.02
N VAL A 100 1.23 4.83 -4.91
CA VAL A 100 1.01 3.60 -5.69
C VAL A 100 0.34 3.93 -7.03
N GLY A 101 1.02 3.61 -8.14
CA GLY A 101 0.45 3.64 -9.48
C GLY A 101 0.04 5.04 -9.96
N PHE A 102 0.92 6.02 -9.81
CA PHE A 102 0.63 7.39 -10.25
C PHE A 102 0.29 7.44 -11.74
N ASP A 103 -0.85 8.05 -12.07
CA ASP A 103 -1.41 8.17 -13.43
C ASP A 103 -1.61 6.86 -14.20
N GLU A 104 -1.49 5.72 -13.51
CA GLU A 104 -1.84 4.41 -14.05
C GLU A 104 -3.34 4.12 -13.86
N PRO A 105 -3.99 3.37 -14.78
CA PRO A 105 -5.39 3.00 -14.64
C PRO A 105 -5.70 2.35 -13.28
N GLY A 106 -6.57 3.03 -12.51
CA GLY A 106 -6.99 2.56 -11.19
C GLY A 106 -6.03 2.88 -10.05
N GLY A 107 -4.89 3.53 -10.31
CA GLY A 107 -3.93 4.00 -9.31
C GLY A 107 -4.24 5.38 -8.73
N PHE A 108 -3.26 5.99 -8.09
CA PHE A 108 -3.35 7.34 -7.52
C PHE A 108 -3.33 8.40 -8.63
N SER A 109 -4.14 9.46 -8.48
CA SER A 109 -4.06 10.65 -9.34
C SER A 109 -4.34 11.91 -8.54
N LEU A 110 -3.85 13.06 -9.01
CA LEU A 110 -4.08 14.35 -8.37
C LEU A 110 -5.53 14.83 -8.50
N ASP A 111 -6.21 14.47 -9.59
CA ASP A 111 -7.61 14.84 -9.83
C ASP A 111 -8.61 14.01 -9.01
N SER A 112 -8.21 12.79 -8.62
CA SER A 112 -9.03 11.88 -7.82
C SER A 112 -8.16 11.14 -6.80
N PRO A 113 -7.63 11.85 -5.77
CA PRO A 113 -6.72 11.26 -4.80
C PRO A 113 -7.37 10.08 -4.07
N LYS A 114 -6.60 9.01 -3.90
CA LYS A 114 -7.02 7.81 -3.19
C LYS A 114 -6.09 7.65 -1.98
N PRO A 115 -6.51 8.08 -0.77
CA PRO A 115 -5.64 8.05 0.40
C PRO A 115 -5.04 6.68 0.72
N TYR A 116 -5.75 5.59 0.40
CA TYR A 116 -5.27 4.21 0.59
C TYR A 116 -4.14 3.80 -0.38
N LEU A 117 -3.82 4.64 -1.37
CA LEU A 117 -2.71 4.50 -2.32
C LEU A 117 -1.61 5.54 -2.12
N GLU A 118 -1.74 6.39 -1.10
CA GLU A 118 -0.62 7.24 -0.67
C GLU A 118 0.51 6.36 -0.14
N ASN A 119 1.74 6.90 -0.24
CA ASN A 119 2.99 6.27 0.16
C ASN A 119 3.47 5.21 -0.84
N VAL A 120 4.73 4.81 -0.69
CA VAL A 120 5.29 3.69 -1.47
C VAL A 120 4.80 2.40 -0.80
N GLY A 121 3.85 1.73 -1.44
CA GLY A 121 3.15 0.57 -0.90
C GLY A 121 3.63 -0.77 -1.42
N CYS A 122 2.93 -1.84 -1.02
CA CYS A 122 3.22 -3.22 -1.41
C CYS A 122 3.29 -3.37 -2.94
N GLU A 123 2.39 -2.69 -3.64
CA GLU A 123 2.19 -2.84 -5.08
C GLU A 123 3.22 -2.08 -5.92
N ASN A 124 4.03 -1.18 -5.33
CA ASN A 124 5.19 -0.59 -6.02
C ASN A 124 6.31 -1.61 -6.25
N CYS A 125 6.50 -2.56 -5.32
CA CYS A 125 7.56 -3.57 -5.39
C CYS A 125 7.07 -4.94 -5.85
N HIS A 126 5.82 -5.30 -5.55
CA HIS A 126 5.26 -6.62 -5.89
C HIS A 126 4.29 -6.60 -7.07
N GLY A 127 4.03 -5.41 -7.64
CA GLY A 127 3.08 -5.22 -8.73
C GLY A 127 1.64 -5.13 -8.26
N ARG A 128 0.73 -4.75 -9.17
CA ARG A 128 -0.70 -4.59 -8.90
C ARG A 128 -1.32 -5.91 -8.44
N GLY A 129 -1.95 -5.93 -7.26
CA GLY A 129 -2.44 -7.14 -6.62
C GLY A 129 -1.36 -8.14 -6.20
N GLY A 130 -0.09 -7.72 -6.18
CA GLY A 130 1.05 -8.58 -5.91
C GLY A 130 1.21 -9.72 -6.94
N PRO A 131 1.97 -10.77 -6.61
CA PRO A 131 2.11 -11.94 -7.46
C PRO A 131 0.80 -12.72 -7.68
N HIS A 132 -0.28 -12.39 -6.95
CA HIS A 132 -1.59 -13.01 -7.15
C HIS A 132 -2.26 -12.59 -8.47
N LEU A 133 -2.07 -11.34 -8.88
CA LEU A 133 -2.61 -10.80 -10.14
C LEU A 133 -1.51 -10.46 -11.16
N SER A 134 -0.28 -10.25 -10.69
CA SER A 134 0.88 -9.87 -11.51
C SER A 134 2.07 -10.79 -11.24
N PRO A 135 1.97 -12.12 -11.50
CA PRO A 135 3.03 -13.07 -11.17
C PRO A 135 4.36 -12.78 -11.88
N ASP A 136 4.30 -12.16 -13.06
CA ASP A 136 5.47 -11.87 -13.89
C ASP A 136 6.05 -10.46 -13.64
N PHE A 137 5.52 -9.69 -12.67
CA PHE A 137 5.96 -8.31 -12.41
C PHE A 137 7.47 -8.19 -12.16
N LEU A 138 8.06 -9.22 -11.54
CA LEU A 138 9.49 -9.29 -11.22
C LEU A 138 10.28 -10.20 -12.16
N ALA A 139 9.66 -10.71 -13.23
CA ALA A 139 10.33 -11.62 -14.17
C ALA A 139 11.55 -10.96 -14.82
N ASP A 140 11.43 -9.66 -15.13
CA ASP A 140 12.50 -8.87 -15.76
C ASP A 140 13.24 -8.03 -14.70
N GLY A 141 14.34 -8.57 -14.20
CA GLY A 141 15.29 -7.83 -13.37
C GLY A 141 14.99 -7.82 -11.86
N GLY A 142 13.93 -8.48 -11.39
CA GLY A 142 13.65 -8.66 -9.96
C GLY A 142 13.40 -7.34 -9.20
N TYR A 143 13.63 -7.34 -7.89
CA TYR A 143 13.47 -6.12 -7.08
C TYR A 143 14.35 -4.94 -7.52
N PRO A 144 15.60 -5.11 -8.03
CA PRO A 144 16.36 -3.99 -8.56
C PRO A 144 15.60 -3.14 -9.59
N SER A 145 14.84 -3.77 -10.50
CA SER A 145 14.07 -3.03 -11.51
C SER A 145 12.91 -2.25 -10.89
N ALA A 146 12.25 -2.80 -9.86
CA ALA A 146 11.23 -2.08 -9.10
C ALA A 146 11.81 -0.88 -8.34
N CYS A 147 12.98 -1.02 -7.71
CA CYS A 147 13.63 0.08 -6.99
C CYS A 147 14.06 1.22 -7.92
N ALA A 148 14.57 0.87 -9.11
CA ALA A 148 15.06 1.84 -10.10
C ALA A 148 13.96 2.68 -10.76
N GLN A 149 12.68 2.39 -10.53
CA GLN A 149 11.57 3.24 -10.99
C GLN A 149 11.55 4.61 -10.29
N CYS A 150 12.16 4.70 -9.11
CA CYS A 150 12.16 5.93 -8.31
C CYS A 150 13.57 6.31 -7.83
N HIS A 151 14.42 5.33 -7.53
CA HIS A 151 15.78 5.58 -7.09
C HIS A 151 16.71 5.75 -8.29
N ASP A 152 16.95 7.01 -8.65
CA ASP A 152 17.87 7.42 -9.70
C ASP A 152 18.96 8.38 -9.18
N ASN A 153 19.87 8.77 -10.07
CA ASN A 153 20.98 9.68 -9.75
C ASN A 153 20.56 11.15 -9.55
N LYS A 154 19.29 11.51 -9.82
CA LYS A 154 18.76 12.88 -9.67
C LYS A 154 18.05 13.04 -8.32
N HIS A 155 17.19 12.11 -7.97
CA HIS A 155 16.28 12.17 -6.83
C HIS A 155 16.73 11.32 -5.64
N SER A 156 17.66 10.38 -5.84
CA SER A 156 18.14 9.50 -4.78
C SER A 156 19.67 9.36 -4.79
N LEU A 157 20.36 10.47 -4.54
CA LEU A 157 21.82 10.51 -4.41
C LEU A 157 22.34 9.48 -3.40
N GLY A 158 23.27 8.62 -3.83
CA GLY A 158 23.87 7.60 -2.98
C GLY A 158 23.04 6.33 -2.80
N PHE A 159 21.98 6.13 -3.59
CA PHE A 159 21.28 4.85 -3.62
C PHE A 159 22.20 3.73 -4.09
N ASP A 160 22.30 2.68 -3.27
CA ASP A 160 22.91 1.41 -3.61
C ASP A 160 21.93 0.28 -3.25
N PHE A 161 21.50 -0.48 -4.24
CA PHE A 161 20.45 -1.49 -4.05
C PHE A 161 20.81 -2.50 -2.95
N ALA A 162 22.04 -3.01 -2.95
CA ALA A 162 22.46 -4.06 -2.02
C ALA A 162 22.47 -3.55 -0.56
N THR A 163 22.87 -2.31 -0.34
CA THR A 163 22.91 -1.68 0.99
C THR A 163 21.53 -1.23 1.47
N PHE A 164 20.63 -0.87 0.56
CA PHE A 164 19.30 -0.34 0.92
C PHE A 164 18.24 -1.42 1.08
N LEU A 165 18.32 -2.55 0.34
CA LEU A 165 17.34 -3.64 0.40
C LEU A 165 17.06 -4.15 1.82
N PRO A 166 18.05 -4.33 2.73
CA PRO A 166 17.79 -4.79 4.09
C PRO A 166 16.87 -3.87 4.90
N ASN A 167 16.76 -2.58 4.55
CA ASN A 167 15.92 -1.62 5.27
C ASN A 167 14.41 -1.78 4.97
N VAL A 168 14.07 -2.48 3.89
CA VAL A 168 12.68 -2.66 3.44
C VAL A 168 12.31 -4.13 3.27
N SER A 169 13.29 -5.04 3.28
CA SER A 169 13.05 -6.46 3.17
C SER A 169 12.26 -7.00 4.36
N HIS A 170 11.29 -7.85 4.04
CA HIS A 170 10.52 -8.64 5.01
C HIS A 170 10.55 -10.13 4.64
N ALA A 171 11.61 -10.56 3.94
CA ALA A 171 11.94 -11.95 3.73
C ALA A 171 12.72 -12.45 4.96
N SER A 172 12.00 -13.01 5.93
CA SER A 172 12.57 -13.70 7.09
C SER A 172 12.55 -15.20 6.87
#